data_AF-A0A413FI66-F1
#
_entry.id   AF-A0A413FI66-F1
#
_cell.length_a   1.000
_cell.length_b   1.000
_cell.length_c   1.000
_cell.angle_alpha   90.00
_cell.angle_beta   90.00
_cell.angle_gamma   90.00
#
_symmetry.space_group_name_H-M   'P 1'
#
loop_
_entity.id
_entity.type
_entity.pdbx_description
1 polymer ?
#
loop_
_entity_poly.entity_id
_entity_poly.type
_entity_poly.pdbx_seq_one_letter_code
_entity_poly.pdbx_strand_id
1 'polypeptide(L)'
;MKTEDLQAKGLSQDQIDYVMAEYGKDINGIKQERDNYKTQLSTAQTTLKSFEGVNVSELQGKIATLTADMATKEAEYQKQLADRDFNDLLKNTAEGYKPRDIKAVMPFIDVEKLKASKNQEQDIKAAIESVKKEKAYLFQDVAIPRVVSQTPGPGGEKTDDTRTRANEALRNLLGRE
;
A
#
# COMPACT_ATOMS: atom_id res chain seq x y z
N MET A 1 -50.59 -32.89 48.34
CA MET A 1 -51.35 -33.88 49.11
C MET A 1 -51.25 -33.52 50.59
N LYS A 2 -52.34 -33.63 51.35
CA LYS A 2 -52.36 -33.32 52.79
C LYS A 2 -52.56 -34.59 53.60
N THR A 3 -51.94 -34.66 54.77
CA THR A 3 -52.05 -35.78 55.71
C THR A 3 -53.48 -35.97 56.20
N GLU A 4 -54.22 -34.87 56.40
CA GLU A 4 -55.62 -34.91 56.85
C GLU A 4 -56.53 -35.64 55.84
N ASP A 5 -56.28 -35.44 54.54
CA ASP A 5 -57.06 -36.07 53.46
C ASP A 5 -56.82 -37.60 53.38
N LEU A 6 -55.63 -38.06 53.79
CA LEU A 6 -55.25 -39.47 53.80
C LEU A 6 -55.76 -40.18 55.07
N GLN A 7 -55.74 -39.49 56.22
CA GLN A 7 -56.37 -39.98 57.46
C GLN A 7 -57.89 -40.13 57.28
N ALA A 8 -58.56 -39.15 56.65
CA ALA A 8 -59.99 -39.22 56.36
C ALA A 8 -60.38 -40.39 55.42
N LYS A 9 -59.43 -40.91 54.64
CA LYS A 9 -59.61 -42.08 53.76
C LYS A 9 -59.34 -43.42 54.47
N GLY A 10 -59.00 -43.40 55.76
CA GLY A 10 -58.83 -44.60 56.58
C GLY A 10 -57.46 -45.27 56.47
N LEU A 11 -56.43 -44.56 55.97
CA LEU A 11 -55.06 -45.08 55.99
C LEU A 11 -54.46 -45.03 57.40
N SER A 12 -53.62 -46.01 57.74
CA SER A 12 -52.86 -45.99 59.01
C SER A 12 -51.73 -44.96 58.97
N GLN A 13 -51.26 -44.51 60.13
CA GLN A 13 -50.21 -43.50 60.22
C GLN A 13 -48.93 -43.90 59.45
N ASP A 14 -48.51 -45.16 59.54
CA ASP A 14 -47.34 -45.67 58.82
C ASP A 14 -47.51 -45.62 57.29
N GLN A 15 -48.73 -45.89 56.78
CA GLN A 15 -49.04 -45.80 55.34
C GLN A 15 -49.04 -44.35 54.85
N ILE A 16 -49.52 -43.42 55.69
CA ILE A 16 -49.52 -42.00 55.39
C ILE A 16 -48.10 -41.45 55.36
N ASP A 17 -47.26 -41.84 56.31
CA ASP A 17 -45.87 -41.40 56.38
C ASP A 17 -45.08 -41.88 55.15
N TYR A 18 -45.29 -43.12 54.71
CA TYR A 18 -44.69 -43.64 53.48
C TYR A 18 -45.14 -42.86 52.22
N VAL A 19 -46.44 -42.64 52.07
CA VAL A 19 -47.02 -41.94 50.92
C VAL A 19 -46.59 -40.46 50.88
N MET A 20 -46.52 -39.81 52.04
CA MET A 20 -46.03 -38.43 52.14
C MET A 20 -44.53 -38.33 51.90
N ALA A 21 -43.74 -39.33 52.29
CA ALA A 21 -42.31 -39.38 52.02
C ALA A 21 -42.02 -39.52 50.51
N GLU A 22 -42.69 -40.44 49.82
CA GLU A 22 -42.54 -40.61 48.36
C GLU A 22 -43.06 -39.38 47.60
N TYR A 23 -44.24 -38.86 47.95
CA TYR A 23 -44.75 -37.61 47.38
C TYR A 23 -43.82 -36.42 47.64
N GLY A 24 -43.15 -36.38 48.81
CA GLY A 24 -42.15 -35.39 49.15
C GLY A 24 -40.90 -35.46 48.25
N LYS A 25 -40.45 -36.67 47.90
CA LYS A 25 -39.34 -36.86 46.96
C LYS A 25 -39.72 -36.36 45.57
N ASP A 26 -40.88 -36.78 45.06
CA ASP A 26 -41.35 -36.39 43.73
C ASP A 26 -41.58 -34.88 43.63
N ILE A 27 -42.25 -34.28 44.61
CA ILE A 27 -42.55 -32.84 44.61
C ILE A 27 -41.27 -32.00 44.72
N ASN A 28 -40.27 -32.48 45.45
CA ASN A 28 -38.98 -31.79 45.58
C ASN A 28 -38.17 -31.91 44.28
N GLY A 29 -38.17 -33.08 43.63
CA GLY A 29 -37.59 -33.26 42.30
C GLY A 29 -38.21 -32.31 41.28
N ILE A 30 -39.55 -32.29 41.19
CA ILE A 30 -40.29 -31.39 40.29
C ILE A 30 -40.02 -29.92 40.60
N LYS A 31 -39.93 -29.54 41.88
CA LYS A 31 -39.60 -28.16 42.28
C LYS A 31 -38.18 -27.77 41.86
N GLN A 32 -37.21 -28.66 42.04
CA GLN A 32 -35.83 -28.43 41.60
C GLN A 32 -35.75 -28.27 40.08
N GLU A 33 -36.41 -29.14 39.33
CA GLU A 33 -36.50 -29.03 37.86
C GLU A 33 -37.15 -27.70 37.44
N ARG A 34 -38.27 -27.34 38.07
CA ARG A 34 -38.96 -26.06 37.83
C ARG A 34 -38.04 -24.88 38.11
N ASP A 35 -37.32 -24.88 39.23
CA ASP A 35 -36.41 -23.79 39.61
C ASP A 35 -35.21 -23.70 38.66
N ASN A 36 -34.68 -24.85 38.20
CA ASN A 36 -33.65 -24.92 37.18
C ASN A 36 -34.15 -24.34 35.85
N TYR A 37 -35.32 -24.75 35.37
CA TYR A 37 -35.92 -24.21 34.15
C TYR A 37 -36.21 -22.71 34.25
N LYS A 38 -36.72 -22.25 35.39
CA LYS A 38 -36.96 -20.83 35.63
C LYS A 38 -35.67 -20.02 35.54
N THR A 39 -34.58 -20.55 36.09
CA THR A 39 -33.26 -19.92 36.02
C THR A 39 -32.75 -19.89 34.58
N GLN A 40 -32.83 -21.00 33.85
CA GLN A 40 -32.42 -21.07 32.44
C GLN A 40 -33.22 -20.10 31.57
N LEU A 41 -34.52 -19.99 31.80
CA LEU A 41 -35.40 -19.09 31.06
C LEU A 41 -35.04 -17.62 31.33
N SER A 42 -34.81 -17.27 32.61
CA SER A 42 -34.37 -15.92 33.00
C SER A 42 -33.02 -15.56 32.35
N THR A 43 -32.08 -16.51 32.33
CA THR A 43 -30.78 -16.33 31.67
C THR A 43 -30.96 -16.14 30.16
N ALA A 44 -31.76 -16.99 29.52
CA ALA A 44 -32.03 -16.90 28.08
C ALA A 44 -32.70 -15.57 27.70
N GLN A 45 -33.67 -15.10 28.49
CA GLN A 45 -34.31 -13.80 28.29
C GLN A 45 -33.32 -12.63 28.45
N THR A 46 -32.42 -12.70 29.43
CA THR A 46 -31.39 -11.67 29.63
C THR A 46 -30.41 -11.64 28.46
N THR A 47 -29.98 -12.81 27.99
CA THR A 47 -29.12 -12.96 26.82
C THR A 47 -29.81 -12.44 25.56
N LEU A 48 -31.09 -12.79 25.32
CA LEU A 48 -31.85 -12.28 24.18
C LEU A 48 -31.97 -10.75 24.21
N LYS A 49 -32.27 -10.15 25.37
CA LYS A 49 -32.27 -8.69 25.55
C LYS A 49 -30.91 -8.05 25.27
N SER A 50 -29.81 -8.73 25.57
CA SER A 50 -28.46 -8.22 25.24
C SER A 50 -28.20 -8.16 23.72
N PHE A 51 -28.94 -8.93 22.92
CA PHE A 51 -28.90 -8.89 21.46
C PHE A 51 -30.00 -8.00 20.85
N GLU A 52 -31.04 -7.63 21.59
CA GLU A 52 -32.03 -6.64 21.15
C GLU A 52 -31.34 -5.29 20.94
N GLY A 53 -31.39 -4.79 19.71
CA GLY A 53 -30.67 -3.57 19.28
C GLY A 53 -29.38 -3.84 18.50
N VAL A 54 -28.89 -5.08 18.48
CA VAL A 54 -27.82 -5.48 17.55
C VAL A 54 -28.44 -5.73 16.18
N ASN A 55 -28.32 -4.76 15.28
CA ASN A 55 -28.74 -4.92 13.89
C ASN A 55 -27.69 -5.74 13.12
N VAL A 56 -27.82 -7.06 13.15
CA VAL A 56 -26.92 -8.00 12.46
C VAL A 56 -26.84 -7.70 10.97
N SER A 57 -27.94 -7.27 10.34
CA SER A 57 -27.97 -6.91 8.92
C SER A 57 -27.16 -5.64 8.64
N GLU A 58 -27.24 -4.63 9.49
CA GLU A 58 -26.42 -3.41 9.38
C GLU A 58 -24.92 -3.72 9.58
N LEU A 59 -24.58 -4.59 10.55
CA LEU A 59 -23.20 -5.03 10.76
C LEU A 59 -22.65 -5.78 9.55
N GLN A 60 -23.43 -6.70 8.97
CA GLN A 60 -23.05 -7.39 7.73
C GLN A 60 -22.86 -6.40 6.57
N GLY A 61 -23.75 -5.41 6.44
CA GLY A 61 -23.62 -4.35 5.44
C GLY A 61 -22.33 -3.54 5.61
N LYS A 62 -22.03 -3.09 6.84
CA LYS A 62 -20.78 -2.36 7.14
C LYS A 62 -19.54 -3.19 6.85
N ILE A 63 -19.55 -4.49 7.18
CA ILE A 63 -18.44 -5.41 6.89
C ILE A 63 -18.21 -5.53 5.38
N ALA A 64 -19.28 -5.66 4.59
CA ALA A 64 -19.18 -5.73 3.14
C ALA A 64 -18.61 -4.44 2.55
N THR A 65 -19.09 -3.27 3.00
CA THR A 65 -18.56 -1.96 2.59
C THR A 65 -17.08 -1.82 2.96
N LEU A 66 -16.70 -2.10 4.21
CA LEU A 66 -15.31 -2.02 4.66
C LEU A 66 -14.39 -2.95 3.86
N THR A 67 -14.87 -4.14 3.52
CA THR A 67 -14.10 -5.11 2.73
C THR A 67 -13.88 -4.62 1.30
N ALA A 68 -14.93 -4.05 0.67
CA ALA A 68 -14.83 -3.45 -0.66
C ALA A 68 -13.92 -2.21 -0.67
N ASP A 69 -14.03 -1.36 0.35
CA ASP A 69 -13.18 -0.17 0.50
C ASP A 69 -11.71 -0.55 0.68
N MET A 70 -11.42 -1.59 1.47
CA MET A 70 -10.06 -2.09 1.66
C MET A 70 -9.49 -2.66 0.35
N ALA A 71 -10.25 -3.45 -0.40
CA ALA A 71 -9.81 -3.97 -1.69
C ALA A 71 -9.53 -2.87 -2.71
N THR A 72 -10.38 -1.84 -2.73
CA THR A 72 -10.22 -0.67 -3.61
C THR A 72 -8.97 0.12 -3.22
N LYS A 73 -8.79 0.42 -1.93
CA LYS A 73 -7.60 1.13 -1.44
C LYS A 73 -6.32 0.36 -1.71
N GLU A 74 -6.32 -0.96 -1.54
CA GLU A 74 -5.14 -1.78 -1.84
C GLU A 74 -4.76 -1.65 -3.32
N ALA A 75 -5.72 -1.80 -4.24
CA ALA A 75 -5.46 -1.63 -5.67
C ALA A 75 -4.96 -0.21 -6.02
N GLU A 76 -5.52 0.82 -5.39
CA GLU A 76 -5.08 2.21 -5.55
C GLU A 76 -3.66 2.44 -5.02
N TYR A 77 -3.33 1.93 -3.84
CA TYR A 77 -2.00 2.05 -3.26
C TYR A 77 -0.95 1.32 -4.10
N GLN A 78 -1.25 0.10 -4.54
CA GLN A 78 -0.35 -0.66 -5.43
C GLN A 78 -0.12 0.08 -6.75
N LYS A 79 -1.18 0.67 -7.33
CA LYS A 79 -1.05 1.51 -8.52
C LYS A 79 -0.21 2.75 -8.26
N GLN A 80 -0.43 3.46 -7.16
CA GLN A 80 0.34 4.66 -6.80
C GLN A 80 1.82 4.35 -6.55
N LEU A 81 2.12 3.24 -5.89
CA LEU A 81 3.50 2.78 -5.69
C LEU A 81 4.17 2.45 -7.02
N ALA A 82 3.51 1.66 -7.87
CA ALA A 82 4.01 1.32 -9.19
C ALA A 82 4.22 2.58 -10.06
N ASP A 83 3.28 3.52 -10.04
CA ASP A 83 3.38 4.78 -10.77
C ASP A 83 4.53 5.65 -10.26
N ARG A 84 4.72 5.74 -8.93
CA ARG A 84 5.83 6.49 -8.33
C ARG A 84 7.17 5.88 -8.70
N ASP A 85 7.34 4.58 -8.47
CA ASP A 85 8.59 3.89 -8.72
C ASP A 85 8.96 3.93 -10.21
N PHE A 86 7.97 3.80 -11.10
CA PHE A 86 8.15 3.99 -12.53
C PHE A 86 8.57 5.43 -12.88
N ASN A 87 7.89 6.44 -12.33
CA ASN A 87 8.21 7.84 -12.61
C ASN A 87 9.61 8.22 -12.12
N ASP A 88 10.04 7.70 -10.97
CA ASP A 88 11.38 7.90 -10.43
C ASP A 88 12.42 7.24 -11.33
N LEU A 89 12.19 5.99 -11.77
CA LEU A 89 13.07 5.29 -12.71
C LEU A 89 13.17 6.03 -14.06
N LEU A 90 12.04 6.50 -14.58
CA LEU A 90 11.97 7.25 -15.83
C LEU A 90 12.73 8.57 -15.71
N LYS A 91 12.53 9.31 -14.62
CA LYS A 91 13.22 10.58 -14.37
C LYS A 91 14.73 10.38 -14.23
N ASN A 92 15.17 9.45 -13.40
CA ASN A 92 16.59 9.14 -13.20
C ASN A 92 17.26 8.72 -14.51
N THR A 93 16.59 7.87 -15.29
CA THR A 93 17.12 7.43 -16.59
C THR A 93 17.17 8.59 -17.57
N ALA A 94 16.09 9.38 -17.68
CA ALA A 94 16.02 10.54 -18.57
C ALA A 94 17.10 11.57 -18.25
N GLU A 95 17.36 11.88 -16.99
CA GLU A 95 18.43 12.81 -16.58
C GLU A 95 19.80 12.40 -17.14
N GLY A 96 20.09 11.09 -17.21
CA GLY A 96 21.32 10.58 -17.83
C GLY A 96 21.48 10.94 -19.31
N TYR A 97 20.38 11.16 -20.05
CA TYR A 97 20.39 11.55 -21.46
C TYR A 97 20.37 13.07 -21.69
N LYS A 98 20.35 13.87 -20.61
CA LYS A 98 20.33 15.35 -20.63
C LYS A 98 19.26 15.95 -21.57
N PRO A 99 17.97 15.63 -21.37
CA PRO A 99 16.89 16.28 -22.07
C PRO A 99 16.90 17.78 -21.76
N ARG A 100 16.52 18.60 -22.74
CA ARG A 100 16.32 20.05 -22.54
C ARG A 100 15.11 20.34 -21.66
N ASP A 101 14.05 19.55 -21.83
CA ASP A 101 12.90 19.51 -20.93
C ASP A 101 12.33 18.07 -20.90
N ILE A 102 12.29 17.46 -19.72
CA ILE A 102 11.72 16.12 -19.52
C ILE A 102 10.25 16.09 -19.94
N LYS A 103 9.48 17.16 -19.68
CA LYS A 103 8.07 17.25 -20.08
C LYS A 103 7.88 17.28 -21.59
N ALA A 104 8.87 17.75 -22.34
CA ALA A 104 8.83 17.74 -23.80
C ALA A 104 9.17 16.35 -24.38
N VAL A 105 9.90 15.52 -23.64
CA VAL A 105 10.27 14.15 -24.06
C VAL A 105 9.17 13.14 -23.68
N MET A 106 8.49 13.34 -22.55
CA MET A 106 7.43 12.47 -22.04
C MET A 106 6.34 12.06 -23.05
N PRO A 107 5.78 12.94 -23.90
CA PRO A 107 4.74 12.57 -24.86
C PRO A 107 5.20 11.59 -25.94
N PHE A 108 6.50 11.50 -26.17
CA PHE A 108 7.10 10.59 -27.15
C PHE A 108 7.48 9.24 -26.53
N ILE A 109 7.27 9.07 -25.23
CA ILE A 109 7.56 7.86 -24.48
C ILE A 109 6.22 7.20 -24.13
N ASP A 110 6.03 5.97 -24.60
CA ASP A 110 4.84 5.17 -24.29
C ASP A 110 4.91 4.63 -22.85
N VAL A 111 4.47 5.46 -21.91
CA VAL A 111 4.50 5.17 -20.47
C VAL A 111 3.71 3.91 -20.12
N GLU A 112 2.58 3.65 -20.77
CA GLU A 112 1.75 2.47 -20.49
C GLU A 112 2.43 1.18 -20.94
N LYS A 113 3.05 1.18 -22.13
CA LYS A 113 3.84 0.05 -22.62
C LYS A 113 5.08 -0.20 -21.76
N LEU A 114 5.73 0.85 -21.28
CA LEU A 114 6.92 0.73 -20.45
C LEU A 114 6.59 0.26 -19.03
N LYS A 115 5.46 0.69 -18.45
CA LYS A 115 4.97 0.16 -17.16
C LYS A 115 4.65 -1.33 -17.24
N ALA A 116 4.09 -1.78 -18.35
CA ALA A 116 3.79 -3.20 -18.59
C ALA A 116 5.02 -4.06 -18.93
N SER A 117 6.20 -3.46 -19.11
CA SER A 117 7.42 -4.20 -19.44
C SER A 117 7.99 -4.94 -18.22
N LYS A 118 8.55 -6.13 -18.48
CA LYS A 118 9.34 -6.89 -17.50
C LYS A 118 10.73 -6.31 -17.27
N ASN A 119 11.27 -5.56 -18.23
CA ASN A 119 12.62 -4.98 -18.19
C ASN A 119 12.54 -3.44 -18.28
N GLN A 120 11.80 -2.84 -17.36
CA GLN A 120 11.44 -1.42 -17.38
C GLN A 120 12.65 -0.50 -17.62
N GLU A 121 13.77 -0.72 -16.93
CA GLU A 121 14.97 0.13 -17.09
C GLU A 121 15.57 0.08 -18.51
N GLN A 122 15.67 -1.12 -19.10
CA GLN A 122 16.25 -1.27 -20.44
C GLN A 122 15.32 -0.68 -21.50
N ASP A 123 14.02 -0.91 -21.38
CA ASP A 123 13.05 -0.41 -22.35
C ASP A 123 12.87 1.11 -22.24
N ILE A 124 12.96 1.68 -21.04
CA ILE A 124 13.02 3.14 -20.84
C ILE A 124 14.25 3.73 -21.54
N LYS A 125 15.44 3.12 -21.37
CA LYS A 125 16.66 3.56 -22.07
C LYS A 125 16.50 3.50 -23.58
N ALA A 126 15.99 2.39 -24.10
CA ALA A 126 15.76 2.19 -25.53
C ALA A 126 14.75 3.20 -26.09
N ALA A 127 13.67 3.48 -25.36
CA ALA A 127 12.68 4.48 -25.74
C ALA A 127 13.29 5.89 -25.79
N ILE A 128 14.02 6.30 -24.74
CA ILE A 128 14.69 7.60 -24.70
C ILE A 128 15.74 7.73 -25.81
N GLU A 129 16.47 6.66 -26.11
CA GLU A 129 17.45 6.65 -27.20
C GLU A 129 16.79 6.75 -28.59
N SER A 130 15.64 6.09 -28.80
CA SER A 130 14.85 6.25 -30.02
C SER A 130 14.37 7.70 -30.20
N VAL A 131 13.83 8.30 -29.13
CA VAL A 131 13.40 9.71 -29.15
C VAL A 131 14.59 10.63 -29.38
N LYS A 132 15.77 10.33 -28.84
CA LYS A 132 16.99 11.10 -29.11
C LYS A 132 17.46 11.00 -30.56
N LYS A 133 17.33 9.83 -31.20
CA LYS A 133 17.67 9.65 -32.63
C LYS A 133 16.70 10.41 -33.54
N GLU A 134 15.41 10.34 -33.24
CA GLU A 134 14.38 10.98 -34.07
C GLU A 134 14.23 12.47 -33.82
N LYS A 135 14.46 12.90 -32.57
CA LYS A 135 14.19 14.25 -32.05
C LYS A 135 15.37 14.76 -31.23
N ALA A 136 16.57 14.72 -31.82
CA ALA A 136 17.82 15.15 -31.18
C ALA A 136 17.74 16.56 -30.59
N TYR A 137 16.95 17.46 -31.20
CA TYR A 137 16.73 18.83 -30.72
C TYR A 137 16.10 18.91 -29.32
N LEU A 138 15.44 17.86 -28.83
CA LEU A 138 14.89 17.78 -27.47
C LEU A 138 15.95 17.50 -26.42
N PHE A 139 17.15 17.11 -26.83
CA PHE A 139 18.26 16.78 -25.95
C PHE A 139 19.38 17.82 -26.08
N GLN A 140 20.18 17.94 -25.03
CA GLN A 140 21.39 18.75 -25.09
C GLN A 140 22.46 17.98 -25.85
N ASP A 141 22.95 18.57 -26.94
CA ASP A 141 24.15 18.08 -27.61
C ASP A 141 25.36 18.32 -26.72
N VAL A 142 26.20 17.28 -26.58
CA VAL A 142 27.44 17.36 -25.81
C VAL A 142 28.50 18.21 -26.54
N ALA A 143 28.29 18.52 -27.82
CA ALA A 143 29.13 19.41 -28.58
C ALA A 143 28.76 20.87 -28.30
N ILE A 144 29.33 21.44 -27.24
CA ILE A 144 29.35 22.90 -27.05
C ILE A 144 30.09 23.49 -28.26
N PRO A 145 29.46 24.31 -29.14
CA PRO A 145 30.20 25.02 -30.16
C PRO A 145 31.09 26.02 -29.43
N ARG A 146 32.39 25.74 -29.35
CA ARG A 146 33.37 26.71 -28.85
C ARG A 146 33.54 27.76 -29.94
N VAL A 147 32.80 28.85 -29.85
CA VAL A 147 33.10 30.06 -30.63
C VAL A 147 34.25 30.76 -29.92
N VAL A 148 35.48 30.48 -30.35
CA VAL A 148 36.63 31.34 -30.04
C VAL A 148 36.68 32.44 -31.08
N SER A 149 35.85 33.47 -30.91
CA SER A 149 36.15 34.75 -31.56
C SER A 149 37.27 35.41 -30.77
N GLN A 150 38.47 35.50 -31.35
CA GLN A 150 39.50 36.39 -30.82
C GLN A 150 38.95 37.81 -30.94
N THR A 151 38.73 38.47 -29.81
CA THR A 151 38.49 39.92 -29.78
C THR A 151 39.86 40.59 -29.76
N PRO A 152 40.29 41.30 -30.81
CA PRO A 152 41.53 42.06 -30.74
C PRO A 152 41.36 43.18 -29.72
N GLY A 153 42.06 43.08 -28.59
CA GLY A 153 42.18 44.18 -27.63
C GLY A 153 42.99 45.32 -28.24
N PRO A 154 42.79 46.58 -27.81
CA PRO A 154 43.48 47.73 -28.35
C PRO A 154 44.95 47.69 -27.93
N GLY A 155 45.76 47.07 -28.79
CA GLY A 155 47.16 46.74 -28.58
C GLY A 155 47.58 45.80 -29.70
N GLY A 156 47.48 46.29 -30.94
CA GLY A 156 47.86 45.56 -32.13
C GLY A 156 49.35 45.18 -32.12
N GLU A 157 49.61 44.07 -32.81
CA GLU A 157 50.92 43.49 -33.16
C GLU A 157 51.68 42.72 -32.07
N LYS A 158 51.87 41.42 -32.39
CA LYS A 158 52.89 40.47 -31.88
C LYS A 158 52.49 39.60 -30.68
N THR A 159 51.59 38.64 -30.90
CA THR A 159 51.48 37.45 -30.04
C THR A 159 51.78 36.13 -30.73
N ASP A 160 52.11 36.13 -32.03
CA ASP A 160 52.62 34.93 -32.73
C ASP A 160 54.13 34.67 -32.51
N ASP A 161 54.81 35.56 -31.79
CA ASP A 161 56.27 35.63 -31.82
C ASP A 161 56.96 35.07 -30.55
N THR A 162 56.25 34.84 -29.45
CA THR A 162 56.88 34.38 -28.19
C THR A 162 57.17 32.89 -28.16
N ARG A 163 56.26 32.04 -28.66
CA ARG A 163 56.52 30.59 -28.77
C ARG A 163 57.53 30.27 -29.87
N THR A 164 57.44 30.98 -31.00
CA THR A 164 58.36 30.81 -32.13
C THR A 164 59.77 31.27 -31.78
N ARG A 165 59.94 32.45 -31.15
CA ARG A 165 61.24 32.90 -30.62
C ARG A 165 61.81 32.00 -29.54
N ALA A 166 60.97 31.45 -28.66
CA ALA A 166 61.44 30.54 -27.61
C ALA A 166 62.01 29.24 -28.21
N ASN A 167 61.37 28.70 -29.26
CA ASN A 167 61.84 27.51 -29.95
C ASN A 167 63.11 27.78 -30.79
N GLU A 168 63.23 28.94 -31.44
CA GLU A 168 64.45 29.33 -32.15
C GLU A 168 65.64 29.56 -31.21
N ALA A 169 65.41 30.19 -30.05
CA ALA A 169 66.45 30.41 -29.05
C ALA A 169 66.98 29.10 -28.45
N LEU A 170 66.10 28.13 -28.20
CA LEU A 170 66.51 26.79 -27.76
C LEU A 170 67.30 26.05 -28.84
N ARG A 171 66.92 26.19 -30.11
CA ARG A 171 67.63 25.58 -31.24
C ARG A 171 69.04 26.15 -31.45
N ASN A 172 69.22 27.45 -31.22
CA ASN A 172 70.53 28.09 -31.28
C ASN A 172 71.43 27.77 -30.07
N LEU A 173 70.85 27.49 -28.89
CA LEU A 173 71.60 27.16 -27.68
C LEU A 173 72.07 25.69 -27.65
N LEU A 174 71.29 24.79 -28.24
CA LEU A 174 71.55 23.34 -28.27
C LEU A 174 72.25 22.86 -29.56
N GLY A 175 72.43 23.73 -30.55
CA GLY A 175 72.94 23.38 -31.88
C GLY A 175 74.37 23.84 -32.19
N ARG A 176 75.16 24.23 -31.18
CA ARG A 176 76.53 24.74 -31.39
C ARG A 176 77.56 23.84 -30.70
N GLU A 177 78.02 22.83 -31.45
CA GLU A 177 79.44 22.44 -31.44
C GLU A 177 80.21 23.38 -32.39
#